data_AF-X1I1V6-F1
#
_entry.id   AF-X1I1V6-F1
#
_cell.length_a   1.000
_cell.length_b   1.000
_cell.length_c   1.000
_cell.angle_alpha   90.00
_cell.angle_beta   90.00
_cell.angle_gamma   90.00
#
_symmetry.space_group_name_H-M   'P 1'
#
loop_
_entity.id
_entity.type
_entity.pdbx_description
1 polymer ?
#
loop_
_entity_poly.entity_id
_entity_poly.type
_entity_poly.pdbx_seq_one_letter_code
_entity_poly.pdbx_strand_id
1 'polypeptide(L)'
;TELDLKQENKESLEEKLNNFDVVFVEGGNTFYLLKYVRESGFDKVLKSFLDKGGIYIGVSAGTYIAGPDISPTQWKHAEDKNIVGLKDLRGLGLVDFAIFSHYKPEHESIIKENKHKIPYLVIALTDSQAILIENGNVQFIGPGEFKKFE
;
A
#
# COMPACT_ATOMS: atom_id res chain seq x y z
N THR A 1 18.21 -4.99 -7.50
CA THR A 1 18.07 -4.04 -8.61
C THR A 1 16.99 -3.06 -8.26
N GLU A 2 17.19 -1.78 -8.59
CA GLU A 2 16.17 -0.75 -8.47
C GLU A 2 15.40 -0.64 -9.79
N LEU A 3 14.07 -0.50 -9.71
CA LEU A 3 13.18 -0.36 -10.86
C LEU A 3 12.36 0.93 -10.72
N ASP A 4 12.60 1.91 -11.59
CA ASP A 4 11.79 3.13 -11.66
C ASP A 4 10.58 2.88 -12.55
N LEU A 5 9.41 2.62 -11.94
CA LEU A 5 8.16 2.34 -12.66
C LEU A 5 7.79 3.38 -13.71
N LYS A 6 8.24 4.63 -13.58
CA LYS A 6 7.99 5.68 -14.59
C LYS A 6 8.67 5.39 -15.93
N GLN A 7 9.76 4.64 -15.92
CA GLN A 7 10.55 4.28 -17.10
C GLN A 7 10.21 2.87 -17.61
N GLU A 8 9.27 2.19 -16.96
CA GLU A 8 8.91 0.82 -17.26
C GLU A 8 7.57 0.71 -17.98
N ASN A 9 7.40 -0.42 -18.66
CA ASN A 9 6.13 -0.86 -19.22
C ASN A 9 5.87 -2.31 -18.81
N LYS A 10 4.70 -2.83 -19.18
CA LYS A 10 4.25 -4.15 -18.76
C LYS A 10 5.21 -5.25 -19.19
N GLU A 11 5.66 -5.23 -20.45
CA GLU A 11 6.54 -6.26 -21.00
C GLU A 11 7.90 -6.28 -20.29
N SER A 12 8.51 -5.09 -20.09
CA SER A 12 9.78 -4.95 -19.38
C SER A 12 9.68 -5.43 -17.93
N LEU A 13 8.58 -5.09 -17.25
CA LEU A 13 8.33 -5.56 -15.88
C LEU A 13 8.15 -7.07 -15.83
N GLU A 14 7.41 -7.68 -16.76
CA GLU A 14 7.23 -9.13 -16.80
C GLU A 14 8.56 -9.87 -16.95
N GLU A 15 9.44 -9.40 -17.83
CA GLU A 15 10.77 -9.98 -18.00
C GLU A 15 11.63 -9.83 -16.74
N LYS A 16 11.65 -8.63 -16.15
CA LYS A 16 12.46 -8.33 -14.98
C LYS A 16 12.00 -9.09 -13.74
N LEU A 17 10.70 -9.07 -13.43
CA LEU A 17 10.14 -9.68 -12.21
C LEU A 17 10.27 -11.20 -12.20
N ASN A 18 10.38 -11.87 -13.35
CA ASN A 18 10.62 -13.32 -13.41
C ASN A 18 11.96 -13.75 -12.78
N ASN A 19 12.91 -12.81 -12.59
CA ASN A 19 14.23 -13.09 -12.03
C ASN A 19 14.36 -12.70 -10.54
N PHE A 20 13.25 -12.38 -9.88
CA PHE A 20 13.23 -11.98 -8.47
C PHE A 20 12.25 -12.84 -7.68
N ASP A 21 12.54 -12.99 -6.38
CA ASP A 21 11.63 -13.64 -5.43
C ASP A 21 10.85 -12.63 -4.59
N VAL A 22 11.36 -11.38 -4.51
CA VAL A 22 10.82 -10.32 -3.66
C VAL A 22 10.70 -9.02 -4.44
N VAL A 23 9.55 -8.37 -4.31
CA VAL A 23 9.35 -6.98 -4.71
C VAL A 23 9.19 -6.12 -3.45
N PHE A 24 10.14 -5.20 -3.27
CA PHE A 24 10.13 -4.21 -2.20
C PHE A 24 9.66 -2.87 -2.77
N VAL A 25 8.51 -2.38 -2.31
CA VAL A 25 7.93 -1.10 -2.72
C VAL A 25 8.14 -0.07 -1.62
N GLU A 26 8.98 0.90 -1.93
CA GLU A 26 9.42 1.93 -0.99
C GLU A 26 8.33 2.97 -0.66
N GLY A 27 8.67 3.85 0.28
CA GLY A 27 7.87 5.02 0.61
C GLY A 27 7.97 6.14 -0.43
N GLY A 28 7.32 7.26 -0.15
CA GLY A 28 7.27 8.42 -1.03
C GLY A 28 5.85 8.98 -1.10
N ASN A 29 5.49 9.55 -2.25
CA ASN A 29 4.14 10.06 -2.46
C ASN A 29 3.22 8.95 -2.97
N THR A 30 2.18 8.59 -2.21
CA THR A 30 1.29 7.46 -2.53
C THR A 30 0.54 7.66 -3.84
N PHE A 31 0.12 8.90 -4.15
CA PHE A 31 -0.59 9.20 -5.40
C PHE A 31 0.31 9.06 -6.63
N TYR A 32 1.53 9.59 -6.54
CA TYR A 32 2.54 9.47 -7.58
C TYR A 32 2.90 8.01 -7.82
N LEU A 33 3.14 7.25 -6.74
CA LEU A 33 3.42 5.82 -6.81
C LEU A 33 2.28 5.07 -7.50
N LEU A 34 1.03 5.24 -7.02
CA LEU A 34 -0.12 4.53 -7.59
C LEU A 34 -0.38 4.90 -9.06
N LYS A 35 -0.10 6.15 -9.45
CA LYS A 35 -0.14 6.56 -10.86
C LYS A 35 0.79 5.70 -11.70
N TYR A 36 2.07 5.60 -11.32
CA TYR A 36 3.06 4.86 -12.11
C TYR A 36 2.93 3.35 -12.00
N VAL A 37 2.41 2.84 -10.88
CA VAL A 37 1.96 1.43 -10.78
C VAL A 37 0.95 1.10 -11.88
N ARG A 38 -0.01 1.99 -12.15
CA ARG A 38 -1.04 1.79 -13.18
C ARG A 38 -0.52 2.05 -14.60
N GLU A 39 0.23 3.14 -14.80
CA GLU A 39 0.75 3.50 -16.13
C GLU A 39 1.76 2.47 -16.66
N SER A 40 2.60 1.92 -15.79
CA SER A 40 3.55 0.87 -16.16
C SER A 40 2.92 -0.52 -16.32
N GLY A 41 1.68 -0.72 -15.81
CA GLY A 41 1.04 -2.03 -15.76
C GLY A 41 1.58 -2.95 -14.66
N PHE A 42 2.34 -2.41 -13.70
CA PHE A 42 2.89 -3.14 -12.57
C PHE A 42 1.81 -3.84 -11.74
N ASP A 43 0.62 -3.25 -11.60
CA ASP A 43 -0.54 -3.87 -10.94
C ASP A 43 -0.88 -5.26 -11.49
N LYS A 44 -0.84 -5.42 -12.81
CA LYS A 44 -1.11 -6.68 -13.51
C LYS A 44 0.04 -7.67 -13.37
N VAL A 45 1.27 -7.17 -13.50
CA VAL A 45 2.48 -8.01 -13.41
C VAL A 45 2.66 -8.54 -12.00
N LEU A 46 2.45 -7.68 -11.00
CA LEU A 46 2.57 -8.03 -9.59
C LEU A 46 1.63 -9.18 -9.23
N LYS A 47 0.38 -9.18 -9.72
CA LYS A 47 -0.54 -10.29 -9.48
C LYS A 47 0.04 -11.62 -9.95
N SER A 48 0.56 -11.66 -11.19
CA SER A 48 1.17 -12.86 -11.76
C SER A 48 2.44 -13.28 -11.02
N PHE A 49 3.19 -12.32 -10.48
CA PHE A 49 4.37 -12.55 -9.65
C PHE A 49 4.01 -13.19 -8.32
N LEU A 50 2.98 -12.67 -7.63
CA LEU A 50 2.47 -13.23 -6.37
C LEU A 50 1.89 -14.64 -6.56
N ASP A 51 1.16 -14.88 -7.66
CA ASP A 51 0.60 -16.20 -7.98
C ASP A 51 1.69 -17.28 -8.16
N LYS A 52 2.93 -16.88 -8.48
CA LYS A 52 4.10 -17.77 -8.59
C LYS A 52 4.86 -17.95 -7.26
N GLY A 53 4.37 -17.39 -6.16
CA GLY A 53 5.02 -17.44 -4.84
C GLY A 53 5.97 -16.28 -4.57
N GLY A 54 5.96 -15.24 -5.41
CA GLY A 54 6.72 -14.02 -5.13
C GLY A 54 6.20 -13.30 -3.87
N ILE A 55 7.08 -12.53 -3.24
CA ILE A 55 6.79 -11.81 -1.98
C ILE A 55 6.67 -10.32 -2.25
N TYR A 56 5.60 -9.69 -1.77
CA TYR A 56 5.46 -8.24 -1.75
C TYR A 56 5.80 -7.70 -0.37
N ILE A 57 6.66 -6.69 -0.33
CA ILE A 57 6.96 -5.91 0.88
C ILE A 57 6.65 -4.45 0.58
N GLY A 58 5.73 -3.83 1.31
CA GLY A 58 5.37 -2.42 1.15
C GLY A 58 5.73 -1.62 2.38
N VAL A 59 6.44 -0.49 2.20
CA VAL A 59 6.76 0.46 3.26
C VAL A 59 6.11 1.80 2.99
N SER A 60 5.48 2.40 4.00
CA SER A 60 4.85 3.73 3.91
C SER A 60 3.85 3.80 2.74
N ALA A 61 4.17 4.49 1.65
CA ALA A 61 3.37 4.54 0.42
C ALA A 61 3.11 3.14 -0.18
N GLY A 62 4.12 2.26 -0.18
CA GLY A 62 3.95 0.86 -0.57
C GLY A 62 2.89 0.15 0.27
N THR A 63 2.88 0.40 1.58
CA THR A 63 1.86 -0.16 2.48
C THR A 63 0.45 0.36 2.13
N TYR A 64 0.29 1.66 1.86
CA TYR A 64 -1.01 2.22 1.49
C TYR A 64 -1.58 1.58 0.21
N ILE A 65 -0.76 1.47 -0.84
CA ILE A 65 -1.24 0.94 -2.12
C ILE A 65 -1.55 -0.57 -2.07
N ALA A 66 -1.06 -1.32 -1.09
CA ALA A 66 -1.36 -2.74 -0.95
C ALA A 66 -2.84 -3.00 -0.61
N GLY A 67 -3.49 -2.05 0.09
CA GLY A 67 -4.91 -2.12 0.43
C GLY A 67 -5.85 -1.89 -0.75
N PRO A 68 -7.16 -1.93 -0.51
CA PRO A 68 -8.17 -1.71 -1.53
C PRO A 68 -8.43 -0.21 -1.80
N ASP A 69 -8.06 0.68 -0.87
CA ASP A 69 -8.33 2.11 -0.96
C ASP A 69 -7.22 2.94 -0.29
N ILE A 70 -6.66 3.92 -1.02
CA ILE A 70 -5.56 4.77 -0.53
C ILE A 70 -6.04 6.07 0.14
N SER A 71 -7.34 6.35 0.20
CA SER A 71 -7.91 7.55 0.83
C SER A 71 -7.38 7.83 2.25
N PRO A 72 -7.05 6.83 3.09
CA PRO A 72 -6.44 7.08 4.41
C PRO A 72 -5.18 7.95 4.38
N THR A 73 -4.41 7.94 3.29
CA THR A 73 -3.22 8.79 3.17
C THR A 73 -3.56 10.30 3.19
N GLN A 74 -4.79 10.68 2.83
CA GLN A 74 -5.24 12.07 2.78
C GLN A 74 -5.65 12.64 4.14
N TRP A 75 -5.88 11.78 5.13
CA TRP A 75 -6.45 12.22 6.40
C TRP A 75 -5.41 12.95 7.25
N LYS A 76 -4.13 12.61 7.11
CA LYS A 76 -3.03 13.40 7.65
C LYS A 76 -2.77 14.61 6.73
N HIS A 77 -3.22 15.79 7.15
CA HIS A 77 -3.28 17.02 6.35
C HIS A 77 -1.95 17.55 5.75
N ALA A 78 -0.79 16.92 6.01
CA ALA A 78 0.51 17.49 5.68
C ALA A 78 1.41 16.66 4.74
N GLU A 79 1.31 15.32 4.75
CA GLU A 79 2.42 14.50 4.25
C GLU A 79 2.25 14.01 2.81
N ASP A 80 1.01 13.71 2.37
CA ASP A 80 0.78 13.07 1.08
C ASP A 80 -0.22 13.86 0.23
N LYS A 81 0.31 14.77 -0.59
CA LYS A 81 -0.50 15.62 -1.48
C LYS A 81 -0.75 14.90 -2.81
N ASN A 82 -1.98 14.96 -3.29
CA ASN A 82 -2.34 14.44 -4.62
C ASN A 82 -1.85 15.39 -5.73
N ILE A 83 -0.54 15.45 -5.94
CA ILE A 83 0.12 16.33 -6.91
C ILE A 83 -0.09 15.90 -8.36
N VAL A 84 -0.55 14.67 -8.58
CA VAL A 84 -0.78 14.09 -9.91
C VAL A 84 -2.25 14.10 -10.32
N GLY A 85 -3.15 14.61 -9.48
CA GLY A 85 -4.58 14.70 -9.78
C GLY A 85 -5.28 13.34 -9.93
N LEU A 86 -4.81 12.31 -9.21
CA LEU A 86 -5.38 10.97 -9.27
C LEU A 86 -6.82 10.96 -8.73
N LYS A 87 -7.77 10.54 -9.56
CA LYS A 87 -9.21 10.52 -9.18
C LYS A 87 -9.66 9.18 -8.60
N ASP A 88 -9.14 8.09 -9.17
CA ASP A 88 -9.43 6.74 -8.73
C ASP A 88 -8.44 6.35 -7.63
N LEU A 89 -8.92 6.18 -6.41
CA LEU A 89 -8.11 5.88 -5.23
C LEU A 89 -8.07 4.39 -4.86
N ARG A 90 -8.55 3.50 -5.76
CA ARG A 90 -8.45 2.06 -5.54
C ARG A 90 -7.00 1.60 -5.54
N GLY A 91 -6.56 0.93 -4.48
CA GLY A 91 -5.21 0.36 -4.42
C GLY A 91 -5.09 -0.93 -5.23
N LEU A 92 -4.06 -1.72 -4.91
CA LEU A 92 -3.77 -3.02 -5.51
C LEU A 92 -4.75 -4.10 -5.03
N GLY A 93 -5.37 -3.92 -3.86
CA GLY A 93 -6.29 -4.91 -3.28
C GLY A 93 -5.61 -6.25 -2.97
N LEU A 94 -4.37 -6.22 -2.49
CA LEU A 94 -3.64 -7.41 -2.03
C LEU A 94 -4.17 -7.91 -0.68
N VAL A 95 -4.83 -7.02 0.07
CA VAL A 95 -5.50 -7.29 1.35
C VAL A 95 -6.89 -6.65 1.36
N ASP A 96 -7.78 -7.17 2.21
CA ASP A 96 -9.20 -6.77 2.26
C ASP A 96 -9.48 -5.58 3.20
N PHE A 97 -8.44 -4.94 3.73
CA PHE A 97 -8.54 -3.80 4.65
C PHE A 97 -7.68 -2.63 4.16
N ALA A 98 -8.13 -1.41 4.46
CA ALA A 98 -7.34 -0.22 4.22
C ALA A 98 -6.32 -0.04 5.36
N ILE A 99 -5.21 0.64 5.06
CA ILE A 99 -4.10 0.81 6.01
C ILE A 99 -3.88 2.30 6.26
N PHE A 100 -3.59 2.65 7.51
CA PHE A 100 -3.12 3.98 7.90
C PHE A 100 -1.70 3.86 8.46
N SER A 101 -0.69 4.17 7.65
CA SER A 101 0.73 4.11 8.04
C SER A 101 1.16 5.35 8.82
N HIS A 102 2.18 5.21 9.68
CA HIS A 102 2.71 6.26 10.56
C HIS A 102 1.71 6.73 11.62
N TYR A 103 0.93 5.79 12.16
CA TYR A 103 -0.03 6.06 13.22
C TYR A 103 0.67 6.60 14.48
N LYS A 104 0.07 7.65 15.03
CA LYS A 104 0.37 8.26 16.33
C LYS A 104 -0.96 8.50 17.03
N PRO A 105 -1.01 8.52 18.37
CA PRO A 105 -2.27 8.74 19.11
C PRO A 105 -3.05 9.98 18.67
N GLU A 106 -2.35 11.06 18.29
CA GLU A 106 -2.97 12.30 17.78
C GLU A 106 -3.75 12.13 16.46
N HIS A 107 -3.51 11.05 15.70
CA HIS A 107 -4.24 10.75 14.47
C HIS A 107 -5.58 10.05 14.71
N GLU A 108 -5.89 9.65 15.95
CA GLU A 108 -7.08 8.84 16.22
C GLU A 108 -8.39 9.57 15.91
N SER A 109 -8.49 10.86 16.25
CA SER A 109 -9.67 11.68 15.95
C SER A 109 -9.92 11.78 14.45
N ILE A 110 -8.88 12.11 13.68
CA ILE A 110 -9.02 12.31 12.24
C ILE A 110 -9.33 10.99 11.51
N ILE A 111 -8.82 9.85 11.98
CA ILE A 111 -9.20 8.53 11.45
C ILE A 111 -10.68 8.28 11.72
N LYS A 112 -11.15 8.45 12.96
CA LYS A 112 -12.57 8.26 13.32
C LYS A 112 -13.50 9.18 12.54
N GLU A 113 -13.09 10.43 12.32
CA GLU A 113 -13.84 11.40 11.51
C GLU A 113 -13.91 11.05 10.03
N ASN A 114 -12.97 10.28 9.48
CA ASN A 114 -12.94 9.97 8.04
C ASN A 114 -13.27 8.52 7.72
N LYS A 115 -13.23 7.61 8.69
CA LYS A 115 -13.44 6.17 8.51
C LYS A 115 -14.74 5.83 7.79
N HIS A 116 -15.81 6.57 8.09
CA HIS A 116 -17.13 6.37 7.49
C HIS A 116 -17.19 6.66 5.98
N LYS A 117 -16.16 7.30 5.41
CA LYS A 117 -16.07 7.61 3.98
C LYS A 117 -15.68 6.41 3.12
N ILE A 118 -15.18 5.32 3.75
CA ILE A 118 -14.77 4.10 3.05
C ILE A 118 -15.41 2.86 3.70
N PRO A 119 -15.78 1.84 2.93
CA PRO A 119 -16.45 0.64 3.43
C PRO A 119 -15.49 -0.41 4.03
N TYR A 120 -14.20 -0.10 4.11
CA TYR A 120 -13.17 -1.05 4.54
C TYR A 120 -12.81 -0.83 6.01
N LEU A 121 -12.51 -1.90 6.74
CA LEU A 121 -11.74 -1.82 7.99
C LEU A 121 -10.46 -1.01 7.74
N VAL A 122 -10.11 -0.13 8.68
CA VAL A 122 -8.81 0.57 8.68
C VAL A 122 -7.95 0.01 9.79
N ILE A 123 -6.78 -0.52 9.42
CA ILE A 123 -5.75 -0.92 10.38
C ILE A 123 -4.67 0.16 10.40
N ALA A 124 -4.46 0.77 11.56
CA ALA A 124 -3.46 1.81 11.73
C ALA A 124 -2.16 1.21 12.28
N LEU A 125 -1.04 1.50 11.61
CA LEU A 125 0.28 0.96 11.92
C LEU A 125 1.22 2.06 12.37
N THR A 126 1.87 1.86 13.52
CA THR A 126 3.02 2.68 13.92
C THR A 126 4.26 2.31 13.12
N ASP A 127 5.33 3.11 13.21
CA ASP A 127 6.61 2.86 12.52
C ASP A 127 7.32 1.57 12.99
N SER A 128 6.87 0.97 14.09
CA SER A 128 7.43 -0.27 14.64
C SER A 128 6.51 -1.48 14.42
N GLN A 129 5.41 -1.31 13.68
CA GLN A 129 4.42 -2.35 13.44
C GLN A 129 4.38 -2.76 11.97
N ALA A 130 4.11 -4.03 11.71
CA ALA A 130 3.90 -4.61 10.40
C ALA A 130 2.76 -5.62 10.44
N ILE A 131 2.21 -5.92 9.27
CA ILE A 131 1.24 -7.00 9.07
C ILE A 131 1.87 -7.98 8.09
N LEU A 132 2.02 -9.24 8.51
CA LEU A 132 2.43 -10.33 7.65
C LEU A 132 1.18 -11.11 7.22
N ILE A 133 1.06 -11.33 5.92
CA ILE A 133 0.01 -12.16 5.33
C ILE A 133 0.69 -13.38 4.70
N GLU A 134 0.40 -14.57 5.21
CA GLU A 134 0.95 -15.82 4.69
C GLU A 134 -0.13 -16.89 4.66
N ASN A 135 -0.40 -17.48 3.48
CA ASN A 135 -1.42 -18.50 3.28
C ASN A 135 -2.82 -18.10 3.83
N GLY A 136 -3.18 -16.83 3.68
CA GLY A 136 -4.43 -16.25 4.19
C GLY A 136 -4.43 -15.96 5.69
N ASN A 137 -3.37 -16.30 6.42
CA ASN A 137 -3.25 -15.97 7.84
C ASN A 137 -2.69 -14.55 8.00
N VAL A 138 -3.33 -13.79 8.88
CA VAL A 138 -2.92 -12.43 9.24
C VAL A 138 -2.16 -12.47 10.56
N GLN A 139 -0.88 -12.09 10.54
CA GLN A 139 -0.06 -11.92 11.73
C GLN A 139 0.29 -10.45 11.94
N PHE A 140 0.07 -9.97 13.16
CA PHE A 140 0.42 -8.63 13.61
C PHE A 140 1.80 -8.68 14.28
N ILE A 141 2.76 -7.91 13.76
CA ILE A 141 4.16 -7.93 14.20
C ILE A 141 4.56 -6.56 14.74
N GLY A 142 5.13 -6.52 15.93
CA GLY A 142 5.62 -5.28 16.54
C GLY A 142 5.00 -5.00 17.91
N PRO A 143 5.53 -4.02 18.65
CA PRO A 143 5.06 -3.69 19.99
C PRO A 143 3.71 -2.96 19.97
N GLY A 144 3.02 -2.98 21.11
CA GLY A 144 1.80 -2.21 21.34
C GLY A 144 0.55 -2.82 20.74
N GLU A 145 -0.58 -2.16 21.00
CA GLU A 145 -1.88 -2.56 20.46
C GLU A 145 -2.02 -2.15 19.00
N PHE A 146 -2.60 -3.02 18.18
CA PHE A 146 -2.96 -2.70 16.80
C PHE A 146 -4.32 -2.04 16.76
N LYS A 147 -4.36 -0.76 16.36
CA LYS A 147 -5.60 0.01 16.28
C LYS A 147 -6.37 -0.34 15.02
N LYS A 148 -7.64 -0.69 15.21
CA LYS A 148 -8.59 -1.09 14.18
C LYS A 148 -9.80 -0.17 14.25
N PHE A 149 -10.23 0.34 13.10
CA PHE A 149 -11.36 1.25 13.00
C PHE A 149 -12.34 0.67 11.98
N GLU A 150 -13.59 0.46 12.41
CA GLU A 150 -14.70 -0.11 11.62
C GLU A 150 -15.67 0.97 11.16
#